data_AF-X0UPN1-F1
#
_entry.id   AF-X0UPN1-F1
#
_cell.length_a   1.000
_cell.length_b   1.000
_cell.length_c   1.000
_cell.angle_alpha   90.00
_cell.angle_beta   90.00
_cell.angle_gamma   90.00
#
_symmetry.space_group_name_H-M   'P 1'
#
loop_
_entity.id
_entity.type
_entity.pdbx_description
1 polymer ?
#
loop_
_entity_poly.entity_id
_entity_poly.type
_entity_poly.pdbx_seq_one_letter_code
_entity_poly.pdbx_strand_id
1 'polypeptide(L)'
;EMRIAYIAQHAFFHLEKHLHKTPTQYIMWRFAGNEDKEGLDLINKEAEEKEEKEDVIKYFLDFTEGIELKMCYSLDEERKAVKPESILNRRTLKKEKTKLYEVKWKDHSIENIMWVKREILLKMGATKLVQRQDEKEAIIAGLLSKTLTTKDIEKHFGDFGIDQEQANHTLIKSLSGGQKVKVVLAASLWQNPHIVILDEPTNYLDRDGLGALTKAIEEFKGGVIIISHNKEFTNAVTQEKWIMEKGQLRREGESINTSTDTKQ
;
A
#
# COMPACT_ATOMS: atom_id res chain seq x y z
N GLU A 1 10.95 -6.50 1.92
CA GLU A 1 10.48 -5.46 0.98
C GLU A 1 10.17 -4.20 1.79
N MET A 2 10.59 -3.04 1.30
CA MET A 2 10.28 -1.74 1.90
C MET A 2 8.83 -1.38 1.57
N ARG A 3 8.07 -0.97 2.58
CA ARG A 3 6.67 -0.52 2.46
C ARG A 3 6.64 1.00 2.58
N ILE A 4 5.99 1.66 1.63
CA ILE A 4 5.81 3.10 1.61
C ILE A 4 4.32 3.38 1.75
N ALA A 5 3.93 4.29 2.65
CA ALA A 5 2.58 4.83 2.72
C ALA A 5 2.59 6.24 2.12
N TYR A 6 1.75 6.47 1.13
CA TYR A 6 1.56 7.78 0.53
C TYR A 6 0.22 8.37 1.00
N ILE A 7 0.27 9.54 1.64
CA ILE A 7 -0.89 10.32 2.04
C ILE A 7 -0.98 11.50 1.09
N ALA A 8 -1.81 11.37 0.08
CA ALA A 8 -2.07 12.42 -0.89
C ALA A 8 -2.69 13.66 -0.22
N GLN A 9 -2.49 14.84 -0.82
CA GLN A 9 -3.22 16.05 -0.45
C GLN A 9 -4.75 15.81 -0.42
N HIS A 10 -5.25 14.95 -1.32
CA HIS A 10 -6.67 14.56 -1.40
C HIS A 10 -7.05 13.33 -0.55
N ALA A 11 -6.19 12.81 0.33
CA ALA A 11 -6.56 11.68 1.20
C ALA A 11 -7.81 11.99 2.04
N PHE A 12 -8.02 13.26 2.40
CA PHE A 12 -9.25 13.73 3.04
C PHE A 12 -10.48 13.59 2.14
N PHE A 13 -10.34 13.75 0.82
CA PHE A 13 -11.44 13.53 -0.13
C PHE A 13 -11.88 12.07 -0.16
N HIS A 14 -10.95 11.11 0.00
CA HIS A 14 -11.31 9.70 0.14
C HIS A 14 -12.08 9.45 1.44
N LEU A 15 -11.60 10.00 2.56
CA LEU A 15 -12.30 9.95 3.84
C LEU A 15 -13.72 10.58 3.74
N GLU A 16 -13.89 11.64 2.96
CA GLU A 16 -15.17 12.31 2.72
C GLU A 16 -16.19 11.44 1.95
N LYS A 17 -15.75 10.47 1.15
CA LYS A 17 -16.66 9.48 0.55
C LYS A 17 -17.21 8.49 1.59
N HIS A 18 -16.57 8.45 2.76
CA HIS A 18 -16.85 7.49 3.83
C HIS A 18 -17.41 8.15 5.11
N LEU A 19 -17.93 9.38 5.03
CA LEU A 19 -18.50 10.09 6.19
C LEU A 19 -19.63 9.34 6.92
N HIS A 20 -20.30 8.42 6.22
CA HIS A 20 -21.38 7.57 6.76
C HIS A 20 -20.88 6.32 7.49
N LYS A 21 -19.57 6.05 7.50
CA LYS A 21 -18.94 4.94 8.23
C LYS A 21 -18.35 5.44 9.55
N THR A 22 -18.11 4.52 10.48
CA THR A 22 -17.27 4.78 11.65
C THR A 22 -15.79 4.61 11.29
N PRO A 23 -14.84 5.18 12.06
CA PRO A 23 -13.41 4.98 11.83
C PRO A 23 -13.00 3.50 11.72
N THR A 24 -13.53 2.65 12.59
CA THR A 24 -13.27 1.21 12.56
C THR A 24 -13.76 0.57 11.26
N GLN A 25 -14.99 0.89 10.83
CA GLN A 25 -15.54 0.40 9.57
C GLN A 25 -14.74 0.90 8.35
N TYR A 26 -14.18 2.10 8.42
CA TYR A 26 -13.34 2.65 7.36
C TYR A 26 -12.02 1.89 7.20
N ILE A 27 -11.29 1.62 8.30
CA ILE A 27 -10.08 0.76 8.25
C ILE A 27 -10.44 -0.65 7.76
N MET A 28 -11.52 -1.23 8.28
CA MET A 28 -11.97 -2.55 7.82
C MET A 28 -12.26 -2.56 6.31
N TRP A 29 -12.90 -1.52 5.79
CA TRP A 29 -13.19 -1.40 4.36
C TRP A 29 -11.94 -1.18 3.50
N ARG A 30 -11.04 -0.27 3.94
CA ARG A 30 -9.80 0.11 3.24
C ARG A 30 -8.85 -1.06 3.11
N PHE A 31 -8.75 -1.88 4.15
CA PHE A 31 -7.89 -3.08 4.19
C PHE A 31 -8.67 -4.39 4.05
N ALA A 32 -9.90 -4.36 3.53
CA ALA A 32 -10.65 -5.59 3.28
C ALA A 32 -9.93 -6.42 2.20
N GLY A 33 -9.43 -7.60 2.60
CA GLY A 33 -8.57 -8.43 1.75
C GLY A 33 -7.07 -8.21 1.96
N ASN A 34 -6.68 -7.46 3.01
CA ASN A 34 -5.31 -7.15 3.41
C ASN A 34 -4.51 -6.28 2.43
N GLU A 35 -5.16 -5.73 1.41
CA GLU A 35 -4.59 -4.77 0.47
C GLU A 35 -5.09 -3.36 0.82
N ASP A 36 -4.25 -2.33 0.70
CA ASP A 36 -4.69 -0.93 0.82
C ASP A 36 -5.42 -0.51 -0.46
N LYS A 37 -6.76 -0.51 -0.41
CA LYS A 37 -7.59 -0.12 -1.56
C LYS A 37 -7.34 1.31 -2.02
N GLU A 38 -7.07 2.23 -1.11
CA GLU A 38 -6.82 3.64 -1.48
C GLU A 38 -5.46 3.78 -2.16
N GLY A 39 -4.45 3.07 -1.66
CA GLY A 39 -3.15 2.97 -2.32
C GLY A 39 -3.26 2.35 -3.72
N LEU A 40 -4.06 1.31 -3.86
CA LEU A 40 -4.32 0.68 -5.16
C LEU A 40 -5.08 1.58 -6.13
N ASP A 41 -6.07 2.33 -5.68
CA ASP A 41 -6.82 3.26 -6.54
C ASP A 41 -5.90 4.36 -7.07
N LEU A 42 -4.95 4.86 -6.26
CA LEU A 42 -3.93 5.81 -6.71
C LEU A 42 -2.99 5.20 -7.74
N ILE A 43 -2.46 4.00 -7.47
CA ILE A 43 -1.59 3.26 -8.40
C ILE A 43 -2.32 2.91 -9.69
N ASN A 44 -3.59 2.49 -9.62
CA ASN A 44 -4.37 2.12 -10.79
C ASN A 44 -4.68 3.35 -11.65
N LYS A 45 -4.99 4.48 -11.03
CA LYS A 45 -5.22 5.72 -11.77
C LYS A 45 -3.94 6.22 -12.44
N GLU A 46 -2.80 6.13 -11.76
CA GLU A 46 -1.50 6.38 -12.40
C GLU A 46 -1.15 5.36 -13.48
N ALA A 47 -1.54 4.09 -13.31
CA ALA A 47 -1.30 3.02 -14.28
C ALA A 47 -2.20 3.17 -15.52
N GLU A 48 -3.44 3.60 -15.36
CA GLU A 48 -4.35 3.98 -16.45
C GLU A 48 -3.81 5.21 -17.21
N GLU A 49 -3.12 6.13 -16.53
CA GLU A 49 -2.42 7.27 -17.16
C GLU A 49 -1.06 6.89 -17.79
N LYS A 50 -0.40 5.83 -17.29
CA LYS A 50 0.88 5.28 -17.80
C LYS A 50 0.69 4.07 -18.73
N GLU A 51 -0.53 3.70 -19.08
CA GLU A 51 -0.86 2.52 -19.91
C GLU A 51 -0.45 2.66 -21.39
N GLU A 52 0.40 3.64 -21.71
CA GLU A 52 1.25 3.60 -22.89
C GLU A 52 2.68 3.20 -22.48
N LYS A 53 2.99 1.89 -22.63
CA LYS A 53 4.34 1.28 -22.78
C LYS A 53 4.90 0.46 -21.60
N GLU A 54 4.24 -0.63 -21.24
CA GLU A 54 4.98 -1.85 -20.91
C GLU A 54 4.48 -2.99 -21.82
N ASP A 55 5.40 -3.61 -22.57
CA ASP A 55 5.11 -4.74 -23.46
C ASP A 55 4.66 -5.96 -22.63
N VAL A 56 3.36 -6.03 -22.32
CA VAL A 56 2.78 -7.20 -21.65
C VAL A 56 2.96 -8.41 -22.55
N ILE A 57 3.80 -9.35 -22.12
CA ILE A 57 4.08 -10.55 -22.90
C ILE A 57 2.89 -11.49 -22.76
N LYS A 58 2.31 -11.87 -23.90
CA LYS A 58 1.22 -12.84 -23.96
C LYS A 58 1.78 -14.25 -23.95
N TYR A 59 1.10 -15.14 -23.24
CA TYR A 59 1.42 -16.56 -23.18
C TYR A 59 0.18 -17.38 -23.51
N PHE A 60 0.36 -18.57 -24.08
CA PHE A 60 -0.71 -19.52 -24.33
C PHE A 60 -0.39 -20.88 -23.69
N LEU A 61 -1.42 -21.67 -23.45
CA LEU A 61 -1.28 -23.06 -23.01
C LEU A 61 -1.09 -23.94 -24.23
N ASP A 62 0.07 -24.57 -24.32
CA ASP A 62 0.34 -25.63 -25.27
C ASP A 62 -0.07 -26.97 -24.66
N PHE A 63 -0.68 -27.83 -25.47
CA PHE A 63 -1.19 -29.15 -25.06
C PHE A 63 -0.53 -30.28 -25.87
N THR A 64 0.44 -29.99 -26.76
CA THR A 64 0.99 -31.00 -27.68
C THR A 64 1.85 -32.06 -27.00
N GLU A 65 2.60 -31.71 -25.96
CA GLU A 65 3.52 -32.63 -25.24
C GLU A 65 3.23 -32.69 -23.72
N GLY A 66 2.08 -32.15 -23.31
CA GLY A 66 1.74 -31.85 -21.92
C GLY A 66 1.28 -30.39 -21.80
N ILE A 67 0.74 -30.01 -20.63
CA ILE A 67 0.27 -28.64 -20.38
C ILE A 67 1.50 -27.77 -20.08
N GLU A 68 1.94 -26.99 -21.07
CA GLU A 68 3.06 -26.06 -20.94
C GLU A 68 2.65 -24.63 -21.27
N LEU A 69 3.26 -23.66 -20.60
CA LEU A 69 3.01 -22.25 -20.84
C LEU A 69 4.09 -21.68 -21.76
N LYS A 70 3.72 -21.31 -23.00
CA LYS A 70 4.64 -20.78 -24.02
C LYS A 70 4.35 -19.33 -24.36
N MET A 71 5.39 -18.58 -24.72
CA MET A 71 5.28 -17.19 -25.14
C MET A 71 4.65 -17.12 -26.53
N CYS A 72 3.75 -16.16 -26.76
CA CYS A 72 3.21 -15.89 -28.09
C CYS A 72 4.23 -15.11 -28.91
N TYR A 73 4.56 -15.58 -30.11
CA TYR A 73 5.41 -14.89 -31.07
C TYR A 73 4.64 -14.48 -32.34
N SER A 74 3.44 -15.04 -32.55
CA SER A 74 2.60 -14.81 -33.72
C SER A 74 1.18 -14.33 -33.35
N LEU A 75 0.53 -13.63 -34.29
CA LEU A 75 -0.84 -13.13 -34.11
C LEU A 75 -1.87 -14.24 -33.86
N ASP A 76 -1.66 -15.44 -34.41
CA ASP A 76 -2.55 -16.59 -34.18
C ASP A 76 -2.38 -17.19 -32.78
N GLU A 77 -1.18 -17.14 -32.21
CA GLU A 77 -0.92 -17.52 -30.82
C GLU A 77 -1.48 -16.48 -29.85
N GLU A 78 -1.45 -15.20 -30.19
CA GLU A 78 -2.05 -14.15 -29.35
C GLU A 78 -3.56 -14.33 -29.18
N ARG A 79 -4.26 -14.87 -30.19
CA ARG A 79 -5.69 -15.21 -30.09
C ARG A 79 -5.97 -16.31 -29.07
N LYS A 80 -4.98 -17.16 -28.81
CA LYS A 80 -5.02 -18.25 -27.82
C LYS A 80 -4.42 -17.83 -26.48
N ALA A 81 -4.06 -16.56 -26.32
CA ALA A 81 -3.40 -16.08 -25.12
C ALA A 81 -4.29 -16.29 -23.89
N VAL A 82 -3.70 -16.84 -22.84
CA VAL A 82 -4.37 -17.08 -21.56
C VAL A 82 -4.10 -15.94 -20.59
N LYS A 83 -5.09 -15.66 -19.74
CA LYS A 83 -4.96 -14.71 -18.63
C LYS A 83 -5.18 -15.45 -17.30
N PRO A 84 -4.36 -15.17 -16.27
CA PRO A 84 -4.60 -15.68 -14.93
C PRO A 84 -5.95 -15.16 -14.41
N GLU A 85 -6.81 -16.06 -13.93
CA GLU A 85 -8.06 -15.72 -13.24
C GLU A 85 -7.80 -15.56 -11.75
N SER A 86 -7.15 -16.54 -11.12
CA SER A 86 -6.79 -16.51 -9.71
C SER A 86 -5.56 -17.35 -9.40
N ILE A 87 -4.88 -17.01 -8.31
CA ILE A 87 -3.78 -17.81 -7.75
C ILE A 87 -4.30 -18.54 -6.52
N LEU A 88 -4.14 -19.86 -6.49
CA LEU A 88 -4.67 -20.72 -5.45
C LEU A 88 -3.64 -20.91 -4.32
N ASN A 89 -2.42 -21.29 -4.69
CA ASN A 89 -1.36 -21.64 -3.76
C ASN A 89 -0.01 -21.04 -4.19
N ARG A 90 0.93 -21.01 -3.25
CA ARG A 90 2.32 -20.62 -3.48
C ARG A 90 3.25 -21.61 -2.82
N ARG A 91 4.36 -21.94 -3.48
CA ARG A 91 5.47 -22.70 -2.89
C ARG A 91 6.81 -22.08 -3.23
N THR A 92 7.80 -22.29 -2.37
CA THR A 92 9.17 -21.81 -2.58
C THR A 92 10.10 -23.00 -2.80
N LEU A 93 10.81 -23.03 -3.93
CA LEU A 93 11.83 -24.04 -4.21
C LEU A 93 13.14 -23.61 -3.54
N LYS A 94 13.47 -24.25 -2.40
CA LYS A 94 14.63 -23.90 -1.57
C LYS A 94 15.97 -23.95 -2.33
N LYS A 95 16.12 -24.85 -3.31
CA LYS A 95 17.37 -25.01 -4.09
C LYS A 95 17.63 -23.85 -5.04
N GLU A 96 16.59 -23.31 -5.66
CA GLU A 96 16.70 -22.27 -6.70
C GLU A 96 16.31 -20.87 -6.18
N LYS A 97 15.82 -20.77 -4.94
CA LYS A 97 15.19 -19.55 -4.38
C LYS A 97 14.07 -18.98 -5.26
N THR A 98 13.45 -19.81 -6.09
CA THR A 98 12.35 -19.43 -6.98
C THR A 98 11.01 -19.65 -6.31
N LYS A 99 10.09 -18.71 -6.51
CA LYS A 99 8.69 -18.82 -6.07
C LYS A 99 7.84 -19.32 -7.23
N LEU A 100 7.02 -20.34 -6.94
CA LEU A 100 6.04 -20.89 -7.85
C LEU A 100 4.64 -20.61 -7.31
N TYR A 101 3.72 -20.28 -8.21
CA TYR A 101 2.34 -19.96 -7.92
C TYR A 101 1.45 -20.91 -8.71
N GLU A 102 0.43 -21.47 -8.06
CA GLU A 102 -0.55 -22.34 -8.69
C GLU A 102 -1.67 -21.48 -9.27
N VAL A 103 -1.81 -21.48 -10.59
CA VAL A 103 -2.64 -20.52 -11.33
C VAL A 103 -3.84 -21.21 -11.95
N LYS A 104 -5.03 -20.66 -11.72
CA LYS A 104 -6.24 -20.96 -12.48
C LYS A 104 -6.37 -19.96 -13.63
N TRP A 105 -6.59 -20.46 -14.83
CA TRP A 105 -6.70 -19.65 -16.04
C TRP A 105 -8.14 -19.28 -16.35
N LYS A 106 -8.34 -18.06 -16.86
CA LYS A 106 -9.66 -17.56 -17.23
C LYS A 106 -10.23 -18.38 -18.39
N ASP A 107 -11.51 -18.75 -18.31
CA ASP A 107 -12.24 -19.50 -19.33
C ASP A 107 -11.66 -20.91 -19.63
N HIS A 108 -10.86 -21.46 -18.70
CA HIS A 108 -10.28 -22.80 -18.81
C HIS A 108 -10.72 -23.70 -17.64
N SER A 109 -10.73 -25.01 -17.89
CA SER A 109 -11.07 -26.03 -16.88
C SER A 109 -10.06 -26.04 -15.72
N ILE A 110 -10.52 -26.52 -14.56
CA ILE A 110 -9.71 -26.74 -13.35
C ILE A 110 -8.56 -27.72 -13.62
N GLU A 111 -8.72 -28.60 -14.62
CA GLU A 111 -7.68 -29.54 -15.07
C GLU A 111 -6.43 -28.84 -15.63
N ASN A 112 -6.57 -27.58 -16.06
CA ASN A 112 -5.47 -26.79 -16.63
C ASN A 112 -4.71 -25.96 -15.58
N ILE A 113 -4.99 -26.17 -14.29
CA ILE A 113 -4.26 -25.51 -13.21
C ILE A 113 -2.81 -25.97 -13.24
N MET A 114 -1.88 -25.01 -13.24
CA MET A 114 -0.45 -25.32 -13.28
C MET A 114 0.38 -24.39 -12.39
N TRP A 115 1.59 -24.84 -12.07
CA TRP A 115 2.57 -24.06 -11.32
C TRP A 115 3.39 -23.17 -12.25
N VAL A 116 3.31 -21.85 -12.05
CA VAL A 116 3.99 -20.84 -12.86
C VAL A 116 5.00 -20.07 -12.00
N LYS A 117 6.15 -19.72 -12.58
CA LYS A 117 7.20 -18.92 -11.91
C LYS A 117 6.74 -17.47 -11.71
N ARG A 118 7.19 -16.84 -10.59
CA ARG A 118 6.95 -15.41 -10.31
C ARG A 118 7.24 -14.51 -11.51
N GLU A 119 8.40 -14.71 -12.13
CA GLU A 119 8.89 -13.87 -13.23
C GLU A 119 7.96 -13.89 -14.44
N ILE A 120 7.36 -15.05 -14.74
CA ILE A 120 6.43 -15.19 -15.86
C ILE A 120 5.13 -14.45 -15.55
N LEU A 121 4.60 -14.59 -14.33
CA LEU A 121 3.38 -13.89 -13.92
C LEU A 121 3.55 -12.37 -13.91
N LEU A 122 4.72 -11.86 -13.53
CA LEU A 122 5.04 -10.44 -13.63
C LEU A 122 5.06 -9.97 -15.09
N LYS A 123 5.70 -10.74 -16.00
CA LYS A 123 5.73 -10.44 -17.44
C LYS A 123 4.35 -10.49 -18.11
N MET A 124 3.43 -11.29 -17.57
CA MET A 124 2.02 -11.36 -17.99
C MET A 124 1.16 -10.21 -17.44
N GLY A 125 1.72 -9.30 -16.64
CA GLY A 125 0.98 -8.21 -15.99
C GLY A 125 0.16 -8.64 -14.78
N ALA A 126 0.36 -9.86 -14.26
CA ALA A 126 -0.40 -10.40 -13.12
C ALA A 126 0.19 -10.02 -11.75
N THR A 127 0.81 -8.84 -11.66
CA THR A 127 1.53 -8.35 -10.46
C THR A 127 0.63 -8.32 -9.22
N LYS A 128 -0.62 -7.85 -9.37
CA LYS A 128 -1.59 -7.77 -8.27
C LYS A 128 -1.91 -9.14 -7.66
N LEU A 129 -2.15 -10.15 -8.51
CA LEU A 129 -2.48 -11.50 -8.06
C LEU A 129 -1.32 -12.15 -7.30
N VAL A 130 -0.10 -11.96 -7.81
CA VAL A 130 1.14 -12.46 -7.17
C VAL A 130 1.34 -11.82 -5.81
N GLN A 131 1.18 -10.50 -5.72
CA GLN A 131 1.34 -9.74 -4.47
C GLN A 131 0.33 -10.21 -3.42
N ARG A 132 -0.95 -10.33 -3.80
CA ARG A 132 -2.02 -10.81 -2.93
C ARG A 132 -1.72 -12.17 -2.29
N GLN A 133 -1.21 -13.10 -3.08
CA GLN A 133 -0.88 -14.43 -2.59
C GLN A 133 0.37 -14.41 -1.68
N ASP A 134 1.37 -13.59 -2.01
CA ASP A 134 2.57 -13.43 -1.19
C ASP A 134 2.24 -12.86 0.19
N GLU A 135 1.35 -11.87 0.24
CA GLU A 135 0.86 -11.26 1.48
C GLU A 135 0.05 -12.27 2.29
N LYS A 136 -0.94 -12.95 1.68
CA LYS A 136 -1.76 -13.97 2.36
C LYS A 136 -0.90 -15.01 3.08
N GLU A 137 0.14 -15.49 2.41
CA GLU A 137 1.07 -16.44 3.00
C GLU A 137 1.96 -15.84 4.09
N ALA A 138 2.37 -14.57 3.95
CA ALA A 138 3.12 -13.87 5.00
C ALA A 138 2.27 -13.66 6.26
N ILE A 139 0.95 -13.45 6.13
CA ILE A 139 0.01 -13.43 7.27
C ILE A 139 -0.04 -14.81 7.93
N ILE A 140 -0.24 -15.87 7.15
CA ILE A 140 -0.33 -17.26 7.67
C ILE A 140 0.97 -17.65 8.39
N ALA A 141 2.12 -17.23 7.85
CA ALA A 141 3.42 -17.43 8.47
C ALA A 141 3.69 -16.54 9.71
N GLY A 142 2.72 -15.73 10.15
CA GLY A 142 2.85 -14.84 11.30
C GLY A 142 3.81 -13.68 11.09
N LEU A 143 4.22 -13.40 9.84
CA LEU A 143 5.16 -12.34 9.49
C LEU A 143 4.45 -11.00 9.24
N LEU A 144 3.14 -10.99 8.97
CA LEU A 144 2.32 -9.79 8.93
C LEU A 144 1.55 -9.65 10.25
N SER A 145 1.91 -8.61 11.01
CA SER A 145 1.66 -8.51 12.45
C SER A 145 0.29 -7.94 12.86
N LYS A 146 -0.59 -7.60 11.93
CA LYS A 146 -1.89 -6.99 12.27
C LYS A 146 -3.02 -7.74 11.60
N THR A 147 -3.71 -8.55 12.40
CA THR A 147 -5.01 -9.09 12.06
C THR A 147 -6.03 -7.96 11.99
N LEU A 148 -6.93 -8.00 11.01
CA LEU A 148 -8.00 -7.01 10.84
C LEU A 148 -9.15 -7.27 11.82
N THR A 149 -8.84 -7.35 13.12
CA THR A 149 -9.84 -7.52 14.18
C THR A 149 -10.26 -6.16 14.74
N THR A 150 -11.50 -6.05 15.21
CA THR A 150 -12.01 -4.82 15.85
C THR A 150 -11.12 -4.38 17.01
N LYS A 151 -10.64 -5.33 17.82
CA LYS A 151 -9.78 -5.04 18.98
C LYS A 151 -8.42 -4.47 18.58
N ASP A 152 -7.81 -4.99 17.52
CA ASP A 152 -6.53 -4.47 17.03
C ASP A 152 -6.70 -3.06 16.43
N ILE A 153 -7.82 -2.83 15.75
CA ILE A 153 -8.18 -1.52 15.18
C ILE A 153 -8.43 -0.49 16.29
N GLU A 154 -9.19 -0.86 17.31
CA GLU A 154 -9.43 -0.02 18.50
C GLU A 154 -8.14 0.36 19.20
N LYS A 155 -7.24 -0.62 19.43
CA LYS A 155 -5.94 -0.36 20.05
C LYS A 155 -5.11 0.59 19.19
N HIS A 156 -5.05 0.34 17.88
CA HIS A 156 -4.32 1.19 16.94
C HIS A 156 -4.87 2.62 16.94
N PHE A 157 -6.19 2.81 16.93
CA PHE A 157 -6.78 4.16 17.04
C PHE A 157 -6.49 4.83 18.38
N GLY A 158 -6.42 4.05 19.47
CA GLY A 158 -6.00 4.53 20.79
C GLY A 158 -4.61 5.18 20.77
N ASP A 159 -3.67 4.61 20.01
CA ASP A 159 -2.32 5.18 19.84
C ASP A 159 -2.33 6.56 19.16
N PHE A 160 -3.35 6.87 18.34
CA PHE A 160 -3.56 8.18 17.73
C PHE A 160 -4.46 9.11 18.56
N GLY A 161 -4.86 8.68 19.76
CA GLY A 161 -5.73 9.43 20.66
C GLY A 161 -7.16 9.57 20.13
N ILE A 162 -7.67 8.53 19.47
CA ILE A 162 -9.10 8.33 19.20
C ILE A 162 -9.57 7.23 20.15
N ASP A 163 -10.56 7.55 21.00
CA ASP A 163 -11.10 6.58 21.95
C ASP A 163 -11.95 5.50 21.26
N GLN A 164 -12.24 4.41 21.97
CA GLN A 164 -12.99 3.28 21.43
C GLN A 164 -14.44 3.65 21.07
N GLU A 165 -15.04 4.58 21.80
CA GLU A 165 -16.41 5.02 21.57
C GLU A 165 -16.52 5.83 20.27
N GLN A 166 -15.55 6.72 20.04
CA GLN A 166 -15.38 7.49 18.81
C GLN A 166 -15.07 6.57 17.63
N ALA A 167 -14.17 5.58 17.81
CA ALA A 167 -13.79 4.67 16.75
C ALA A 167 -14.95 3.77 16.27
N ASN A 168 -15.79 3.30 17.19
CA ASN A 168 -16.82 2.30 16.91
C ASN A 168 -18.24 2.84 16.74
N HIS A 169 -18.57 3.96 17.40
CA HIS A 169 -19.95 4.46 17.48
C HIS A 169 -20.12 5.86 16.89
N THR A 170 -19.05 6.62 16.72
CA THR A 170 -19.13 7.94 16.09
C THR A 170 -18.91 7.84 14.58
N LEU A 171 -19.80 8.43 13.81
CA LEU A 171 -19.63 8.54 12.36
C LEU A 171 -18.52 9.53 12.04
N ILE A 172 -17.74 9.25 10.99
CA ILE A 172 -16.66 10.13 10.53
C ILE A 172 -17.18 11.54 10.23
N LYS A 173 -18.44 11.68 9.77
CA LYS A 173 -19.10 12.99 9.59
C LYS A 173 -19.06 13.88 10.83
N SER A 174 -19.24 13.27 12.00
CA SER A 174 -19.38 13.97 13.29
C SER A 174 -18.04 14.26 13.97
N LEU A 175 -16.93 13.74 13.43
CA LEU A 175 -15.60 14.01 13.94
C LEU A 175 -15.14 15.44 13.60
N SER A 176 -14.38 16.04 14.51
CA SER A 176 -13.70 17.31 14.26
C SER A 176 -12.67 17.20 13.12
N GLY A 177 -12.20 18.34 12.62
CA GLY A 177 -11.11 18.39 11.64
C GLY A 177 -9.89 17.60 12.12
N GLY A 178 -9.33 17.96 13.28
CA GLY A 178 -8.22 17.24 13.90
C GLY A 178 -8.48 15.74 14.15
N GLN A 179 -9.71 15.32 14.47
CA GLN A 179 -10.03 13.89 14.62
C GLN A 179 -10.03 13.14 13.28
N LYS A 180 -10.56 13.73 12.21
CA LYS A 180 -10.51 13.14 10.86
C LYS A 180 -9.07 12.91 10.40
N VAL A 181 -8.17 13.80 10.77
CA VAL A 181 -6.74 13.73 10.46
C VAL A 181 -6.10 12.54 11.14
N LYS A 182 -6.37 12.38 12.44
CA LYS A 182 -5.94 11.21 13.20
C LYS A 182 -6.45 9.92 12.58
N VAL A 183 -7.69 9.91 12.06
CA VAL A 183 -8.24 8.74 11.33
C VAL A 183 -7.44 8.44 10.06
N VAL A 184 -7.13 9.45 9.24
CA VAL A 184 -6.34 9.28 8.00
C VAL A 184 -4.92 8.80 8.29
N LEU A 185 -4.26 9.38 9.29
CA LEU A 185 -2.94 8.97 9.73
C LEU A 185 -2.95 7.53 10.25
N ALA A 186 -3.88 7.21 11.15
CA ALA A 186 -4.05 5.87 11.67
C ALA A 186 -4.29 4.86 10.55
N ALA A 187 -5.19 5.15 9.61
CA ALA A 187 -5.44 4.28 8.47
C ALA A 187 -4.18 4.07 7.62
N SER A 188 -3.45 5.13 7.30
CA SER A 188 -2.25 5.04 6.45
C SER A 188 -1.07 4.34 7.12
N LEU A 189 -1.03 4.36 8.46
CA LEU A 189 -0.02 3.68 9.28
C LEU A 189 -0.43 2.26 9.67
N TRP A 190 -1.62 1.79 9.27
CA TRP A 190 -2.15 0.48 9.65
C TRP A 190 -1.19 -0.65 9.26
N GLN A 191 -0.68 -0.67 8.03
CA GLN A 191 0.23 -1.71 7.52
C GLN A 191 1.70 -1.58 7.98
N ASN A 192 1.98 -0.74 8.98
CA ASN A 192 3.34 -0.49 9.49
C ASN A 192 4.33 -0.16 8.34
N PRO A 193 4.12 0.94 7.60
CA PRO A 193 5.04 1.35 6.54
C PRO A 193 6.42 1.70 7.13
N HIS A 194 7.46 1.56 6.31
CA HIS A 194 8.83 1.96 6.67
C HIS A 194 9.07 3.44 6.36
N ILE A 195 8.39 3.94 5.31
CA ILE A 195 8.43 5.35 4.89
C ILE A 195 7.00 5.86 4.76
N VAL A 196 6.75 7.06 5.25
CA VAL A 196 5.48 7.78 5.12
C VAL A 196 5.74 9.05 4.33
N ILE A 197 4.95 9.27 3.28
CA ILE A 197 4.99 10.48 2.47
C ILE A 197 3.72 11.26 2.76
N LEU A 198 3.86 12.50 3.22
CA LEU A 198 2.77 13.43 3.54
C LEU A 198 2.77 14.54 2.50
N ASP A 199 1.75 14.56 1.65
CA ASP A 199 1.58 15.56 0.60
C ASP A 199 0.63 16.67 1.04
N GLU A 200 1.17 17.88 1.22
CA GLU A 200 0.50 19.09 1.71
C GLU A 200 -0.38 18.86 2.95
N PRO A 201 0.18 18.30 4.03
CA PRO A 201 -0.62 17.92 5.19
C PRO A 201 -1.27 19.12 5.88
N THR A 202 -0.71 20.32 5.78
CA THR A 202 -1.19 21.51 6.51
C THR A 202 -2.51 22.08 5.97
N ASN A 203 -2.89 21.79 4.73
CA ASN A 203 -4.02 22.45 4.07
C ASN A 203 -5.40 22.13 4.67
N TYR A 204 -5.51 21.01 5.37
CA TYR A 204 -6.78 20.50 5.91
C TYR A 204 -6.75 20.35 7.44
N LEU A 205 -5.72 20.91 8.09
CA LEU A 205 -5.53 20.83 9.54
C LEU A 205 -5.89 22.15 10.20
N ASP A 206 -6.67 22.05 11.28
CA ASP A 206 -6.70 23.08 12.29
C ASP A 206 -5.40 23.07 13.12
N ARG A 207 -5.24 24.05 14.02
CA ARG A 207 -4.04 24.16 14.87
C ARG A 207 -3.83 22.91 15.73
N ASP A 208 -4.91 22.32 16.22
CA ASP A 208 -4.86 21.12 17.06
C ASP A 208 -4.46 19.88 16.26
N GLY A 209 -4.98 19.73 15.04
CA GLY A 209 -4.61 18.68 14.10
C GLY A 209 -3.15 18.78 13.65
N LEU A 210 -2.64 20.00 13.45
CA LEU A 210 -1.23 20.23 13.13
C LEU A 210 -0.32 19.81 14.28
N GLY A 211 -0.67 20.18 15.53
CA GLY A 211 0.09 19.77 16.72
C GLY A 211 0.09 18.25 16.92
N ALA A 212 -1.05 17.59 16.70
CA ALA A 212 -1.15 16.14 16.76
C ALA A 212 -0.30 15.45 15.67
N LEU A 213 -0.28 16.00 14.46
CA LEU A 213 0.55 15.49 13.37
C LEU A 213 2.05 15.63 13.69
N THR A 214 2.49 16.79 14.18
CA THR A 214 3.89 17.01 14.57
C THR A 214 4.35 15.96 15.58
N LYS A 215 3.57 15.75 16.65
CA LYS A 215 3.88 14.75 17.67
C LYS A 215 3.93 13.32 17.10
N ALA A 216 2.98 12.98 16.23
CA ALA A 216 2.96 11.67 15.58
C ALA A 216 4.19 11.42 14.68
N ILE A 217 4.69 12.47 14.01
CA ILE A 217 5.91 12.39 13.18
C ILE A 217 7.15 12.21 14.06
N GLU A 218 7.25 12.93 15.18
CA GLU A 218 8.36 12.81 16.14
C GLU A 218 8.45 11.41 16.77
N GLU A 219 7.31 10.79 17.07
CA GLU A 219 7.25 9.44 17.66
C GLU A 219 7.43 8.31 16.63
N PHE A 220 7.31 8.62 15.33
CA PHE A 220 7.40 7.62 14.27
C PHE A 220 8.86 7.16 14.05
N LYS A 221 9.08 5.85 14.15
CA LYS A 221 10.42 5.22 14.02
C LYS A 221 10.87 4.97 12.58
N GLY A 222 10.03 5.28 11.59
CA GLY A 222 10.34 5.13 10.16
C GLY A 222 10.77 6.46 9.53
N GLY A 223 10.99 6.44 8.22
CA GLY A 223 11.26 7.66 7.46
C GLY A 223 9.98 8.45 7.21
N VAL A 224 10.03 9.77 7.33
CA VAL A 224 8.92 10.66 6.96
C VAL A 224 9.41 11.64 5.90
N ILE A 225 8.69 11.72 4.79
CA ILE A 225 8.88 12.70 3.73
C ILE A 225 7.67 13.62 3.77
N ILE A 226 7.90 14.93 3.89
CA ILE A 226 6.84 15.92 3.94
C ILE A 226 7.00 16.83 2.73
N ILE A 227 5.94 16.94 1.93
CA ILE A 227 5.83 17.90 0.83
C ILE A 227 4.92 19.01 1.35
N SER A 228 5.45 20.23 1.52
CA SER A 228 4.64 21.36 1.93
C SER A 228 5.25 22.70 1.53
N HIS A 229 4.39 23.65 1.19
CA HIS A 229 4.76 25.07 1.06
C HIS A 229 4.83 25.81 2.41
N ASN A 230 4.39 25.21 3.52
CA ASN A 230 4.43 25.82 4.85
C ASN A 230 5.83 25.70 5.48
N LYS A 231 6.59 26.80 5.45
CA LYS A 231 7.94 26.87 6.02
C LYS A 231 7.97 26.74 7.54
N GLU A 232 6.99 27.30 8.26
CA GLU A 232 6.96 27.23 9.72
C GLU A 232 6.79 25.78 10.19
N PHE A 233 5.89 25.04 9.55
CA PHE A 233 5.67 23.63 9.83
C PHE A 233 6.91 22.78 9.47
N THR A 234 7.41 22.89 8.24
CA THR A 234 8.57 22.09 7.81
C THR A 234 9.82 22.37 8.65
N ASN A 235 10.06 23.62 9.04
CA ASN A 235 11.16 23.98 9.94
C ASN A 235 11.03 23.36 11.34
N ALA A 236 9.81 23.15 11.83
CA ALA A 236 9.58 22.58 13.15
C ALA A 236 9.77 21.06 13.18
N VAL A 237 9.47 20.36 12.07
CA VAL A 237 9.36 18.89 12.08
C VAL A 237 10.48 18.20 11.27
N THR A 238 11.12 18.87 10.30
CA THR A 238 12.12 18.24 9.43
C THR A 238 13.55 18.71 9.72
N GLN A 239 14.49 17.77 9.60
CA GLN A 239 15.93 18.02 9.77
C GLN A 239 16.63 18.32 8.43
N GLU A 240 16.11 17.73 7.35
CA GLU A 240 16.62 17.88 5.99
C GLU A 240 15.52 18.46 5.09
N LYS A 241 15.89 19.34 4.17
CA LYS A 241 14.96 20.02 3.25
C LYS A 241 15.48 19.93 1.83
N TRP A 242 14.59 19.56 0.92
CA TRP A 242 14.86 19.54 -0.51
C TRP A 242 14.04 20.65 -1.15
N ILE A 243 14.73 21.68 -1.64
CA ILE A 243 14.13 22.88 -2.23
C ILE A 243 14.26 22.78 -3.73
N MET A 244 13.12 22.75 -4.43
CA MET A 244 13.09 22.73 -5.89
C MET A 244 12.88 24.14 -6.44
N GLU A 245 13.82 24.62 -7.25
CA GLU A 245 13.77 25.94 -7.89
C GLU A 245 14.25 25.84 -9.34
N LYS A 246 13.42 26.30 -10.30
CA LYS A 246 13.74 26.31 -11.75
C LYS A 246 14.23 24.96 -12.30
N GLY A 247 13.64 23.86 -11.81
CA GLY A 247 14.01 22.50 -12.23
C GLY A 247 15.31 21.97 -11.60
N GLN A 248 15.92 22.71 -10.66
CA GLN A 248 17.06 22.26 -9.89
C GLN A 248 16.65 21.98 -8.44
N LEU A 249 17.16 20.88 -7.88
CA LEU A 249 16.92 20.49 -6.51
C LEU A 249 18.15 20.85 -5.66
N ARG A 250 17.96 21.69 -4.64
CA ARG A 250 18.98 22.01 -3.64
C ARG A 250 18.63 21.33 -2.33
N ARG A 251 19.61 20.68 -1.70
CA ARG A 251 19.47 20.16 -0.34
C ARG A 251 20.00 21.15 0.68
N GLU A 252 19.24 21.35 1.76
CA GLU A 252 19.64 22.11 2.95
C GLU A 252 19.45 21.25 4.20
N GLY A 253 20.37 21.38 5.17
CA GLY A 253 20.38 20.56 6.39
C GLY A 253 21.22 19.28 6.26
N GLU A 254 21.27 18.50 7.34
CA GLU A 254 22.00 17.24 7.44
C GLU A 254 21.12 16.18 8.09
N SER A 255 21.26 14.93 7.65
CA SER A 255 20.60 13.79 8.30
C SER A 255 21.33 13.49 9.61
N ILE A 256 20.66 13.68 10.75
CA ILE A 256 21.23 13.37 12.05
C ILE A 256 20.95 11.89 12.35
N ASN A 257 21.99 11.08 12.48
CA ASN A 257 21.84 9.70 12.96
C ASN A 257 21.52 9.70 14.45
N THR A 258 20.25 9.58 14.82
CA THR A 258 19.78 9.45 16.21
C THR A 258 20.11 8.08 16.86
N SER A 259 21.09 7.34 16.34
CA SER A 259 21.45 5.99 16.81
C SER A 259 22.48 5.96 17.95
N THR A 260 22.87 7.11 18.51
CA THR A 260 23.77 7.21 19.66
C THR A 260 23.11 8.01 20.76
N ASP A 261 22.37 7.35 21.66
CA ASP A 261 22.34 7.63 23.12
C ASP A 261 21.17 6.91 23.82
N THR A 262 21.22 5.57 23.87
CA THR A 262 20.52 4.83 24.95
C THR A 262 21.28 3.56 25.31
N LYS A 263 22.47 3.76 25.89
CA LYS A 263 23.09 2.81 26.83
C LYS A 263 23.66 3.61 28.00
N GLN A 264 22.85 3.81 29.03
CA GLN A 264 23.24 3.79 30.44
C GLN A 264 22.08 3.19 31.23
#